data_AF-A0A2V5TLR5-F1
#
_entry.id   AF-A0A2V5TLR5-F1
#
_cell.length_a   1.000
_cell.length_b   1.000
_cell.length_c   1.000
_cell.angle_alpha   90.00
_cell.angle_beta   90.00
_cell.angle_gamma   90.00
#
_symmetry.space_group_name_H-M   'P 1'
#
loop_
_entity.id
_entity.type
_entity.pdbx_description
1 polymer ?
#
loop_
_entity_poly.entity_id
_entity_poly.type
_entity_poly.pdbx_seq_one_letter_code
_entity_poly.pdbx_strand_id
1 'polypeptide(L)'
;MNVRSKFLAFLVGWSVAAPPLAFGQTEPPASTNAPALRTPPALPPLPPALQLPTNFQQIIRARQITNQQRRLQAIQGATDATGVTAVARITNFTAQPARPPSFPVSPLANRPVPVVAQPLPLVADADVKEYTAKPGETNAQFTFTLTNPSTNAVTINDVRASCSCTVAKLPSRPWVIEPGTNGQVHVTVDLRGKRGQITKLVYVYGATGTKTLTVKVNIPDVPPGAIADRAKNIQIATADRQAVFRNDCAQCHAEPALGKNGEALYLAACANCHDSEHRASMVPNLHALNHPTDREHWKNWVTHGKAGTLMPAFAKAEGGPLGDEQINSLVDYLVEHIPSRPAAAPAAPASKLPASE
;
A
#
# COMPACT_ATOMS: atom_id res chain seq x y z
N MET A 1 65.52 35.00 16.85
CA MET A 1 65.86 36.28 17.52
C MET A 1 64.74 36.54 18.52
N ASN A 2 64.89 36.60 19.85
CA ASN A 2 66.03 36.83 20.72
C ASN A 2 65.76 36.12 22.06
N VAL A 3 66.77 35.44 22.60
CA VAL A 3 66.79 34.74 23.89
C VAL A 3 67.41 35.66 24.93
N ARG A 4 66.83 35.82 26.12
CA ARG A 4 67.51 36.23 27.38
C ARG A 4 66.59 35.88 28.57
N SER A 5 67.03 35.44 29.74
CA SER A 5 68.33 35.03 30.27
C SER A 5 68.07 34.30 31.59
N LYS A 6 68.89 33.29 31.87
CA LYS A 6 69.04 32.57 33.15
C LYS A 6 69.63 33.48 34.25
N PHE A 7 69.49 33.05 35.52
CA PHE A 7 70.53 32.81 36.57
C PHE A 7 69.89 32.94 37.98
N LEU A 8 69.84 31.85 38.78
CA LEU A 8 70.67 31.50 39.97
C LEU A 8 70.36 32.35 41.23
N ALA A 9 70.34 31.89 42.49
CA ALA A 9 70.74 30.65 43.15
C ALA A 9 70.30 30.65 44.65
N PHE A 10 70.67 29.58 45.38
CA PHE A 10 70.91 29.45 46.85
C PHE A 10 69.69 29.17 47.77
N LEU A 11 69.71 28.28 48.77
CA LEU A 11 70.75 27.60 49.58
C LEU A 11 70.24 26.27 50.20
N VAL A 12 71.15 25.30 50.34
CA VAL A 12 71.51 24.46 51.53
C VAL A 12 70.44 23.68 52.31
N GLY A 13 70.73 22.39 52.51
CA GLY A 13 70.26 21.61 53.67
C GLY A 13 70.49 20.10 53.53
N TRP A 14 71.65 19.59 53.98
CA TRP A 14 71.87 18.16 54.24
C TRP A 14 71.17 17.73 55.53
N SER A 15 70.53 16.55 55.56
CA SER A 15 70.90 15.45 56.47
C SER A 15 69.84 14.34 56.66
N VAL A 16 70.38 13.12 56.73
CA VAL A 16 69.96 11.87 57.40
C VAL A 16 68.89 10.95 56.76
N ALA A 17 69.39 9.72 56.55
CA ALA A 17 68.80 8.40 56.32
C ALA A 17 67.45 8.06 56.98
N ALA A 18 66.61 7.35 56.21
CA ALA A 18 66.12 5.98 56.48
C ALA A 18 65.07 5.61 55.40
N PRO A 19 65.07 4.38 54.84
CA PRO A 19 63.97 3.94 54.00
C PRO A 19 62.75 3.63 54.89
N PRO A 20 61.53 4.05 54.55
CA PRO A 20 60.36 3.60 55.29
C PRO A 20 60.07 2.14 54.94
N LEU A 21 59.96 1.34 56.01
CA LEU A 21 59.44 -0.01 56.00
C LEU A 21 58.01 -0.03 55.45
N ALA A 22 57.74 -1.10 54.70
CA ALA A 22 56.47 -1.47 54.14
C ALA A 22 55.36 -1.50 55.19
N PHE A 23 54.34 -0.67 55.00
CA PHE A 23 52.99 -0.98 55.46
C PHE A 23 52.29 -1.74 54.35
N GLY A 24 52.14 -3.05 54.54
CA GLY A 24 51.27 -3.88 53.73
C GLY A 24 49.82 -3.45 53.93
N GLN A 25 49.28 -2.72 52.97
CA GLN A 25 47.84 -2.71 52.74
C GLN A 25 47.55 -3.90 51.80
N THR A 26 46.84 -4.89 52.34
CA THR A 26 46.22 -5.94 51.55
C THR A 26 45.26 -5.29 50.57
N GLU A 27 45.65 -5.25 49.30
CA GLU A 27 44.75 -4.93 48.19
C GLU A 27 43.57 -5.92 48.20
N PRO A 28 42.31 -5.43 48.15
CA PRO A 28 41.19 -6.31 47.86
C PRO A 28 41.36 -6.87 46.44
N PRO A 29 41.05 -8.16 46.20
CA PRO A 29 41.28 -8.77 44.90
C PRO A 29 40.53 -8.03 43.81
N ALA A 30 41.24 -7.79 42.71
CA ALA A 30 40.72 -7.21 41.49
C ALA A 30 39.38 -7.86 41.12
N SER A 31 38.30 -7.06 41.17
CA SER A 31 37.01 -7.44 40.62
C SER A 31 37.15 -7.50 39.09
N THR A 32 37.46 -8.69 38.59
CA THR A 32 37.35 -9.03 37.19
C THR A 32 35.87 -9.07 36.83
N ASN A 33 35.28 -7.92 36.51
CA ASN A 33 34.03 -7.86 35.76
C ASN A 33 34.31 -8.25 34.29
N ALA A 34 34.70 -9.51 34.09
CA ALA A 34 34.51 -10.18 32.81
C ALA A 34 33.02 -10.57 32.74
N PRO A 35 32.30 -10.23 31.66
CA PRO A 35 30.94 -10.71 31.49
C PRO A 35 30.98 -12.24 31.42
N ALA A 36 30.37 -12.90 32.40
CA ALA A 36 30.13 -14.34 32.34
C ALA A 36 29.45 -14.66 31.00
N LEU A 37 30.09 -15.49 30.18
CA LEU A 37 29.44 -16.18 29.07
C LEU A 37 28.34 -17.06 29.68
N ARG A 38 27.15 -16.49 29.82
CA ARG A 38 25.92 -17.26 29.97
C ARG A 38 25.64 -17.82 28.59
N THR A 39 25.82 -19.12 28.44
CA THR A 39 25.30 -19.84 27.27
C THR A 39 23.79 -19.57 27.21
N PRO A 40 23.27 -19.03 26.10
CA PRO A 40 21.84 -18.82 25.96
C PRO A 40 21.12 -20.17 26.05
N PRO A 41 19.91 -20.23 26.65
CA PRO A 41 19.12 -21.45 26.67
C PRO A 41 18.87 -21.91 25.23
N ALA A 42 18.88 -23.23 25.01
CA ALA A 42 18.63 -23.82 23.70
C ALA A 42 17.30 -23.29 23.13
N LEU A 43 17.35 -22.79 21.89
CA LEU A 43 16.16 -22.34 21.18
C LEU A 43 15.16 -23.50 21.07
N PRO A 44 13.85 -23.23 21.21
CA PRO A 44 12.84 -24.24 20.92
C PRO A 44 12.99 -24.72 19.46
N PRO A 45 12.68 -26.01 19.19
CA PRO A 45 12.76 -26.53 17.83
C PRO A 45 11.88 -25.70 16.90
N LEU A 46 12.41 -25.37 15.72
CA LEU A 46 11.69 -24.64 14.68
C LEU A 46 10.37 -25.36 14.38
N PRO A 47 9.25 -24.63 14.24
CA PRO A 47 8.03 -25.23 13.74
C PRO A 47 8.30 -25.86 12.37
N PRO A 48 7.66 -27.00 12.04
CA PRO A 48 7.81 -27.61 10.73
C PRO A 48 7.50 -26.58 9.64
N ALA A 49 8.34 -26.55 8.60
CA ALA A 49 8.13 -25.66 7.47
C ALA A 49 6.70 -25.81 6.97
N LEU A 50 5.95 -24.70 6.94
CA LEU A 50 4.64 -24.65 6.31
C LEU A 50 4.81 -25.13 4.87
N GLN A 51 4.41 -26.37 4.61
CA GLN A 51 4.33 -26.90 3.26
C GLN A 51 3.26 -26.08 2.52
N LEU A 52 3.71 -25.15 1.69
CA LEU A 52 2.85 -24.53 0.70
C LEU A 52 2.18 -25.65 -0.10
N PRO A 53 0.86 -25.57 -0.34
CA PRO A 53 0.17 -26.58 -1.12
C PRO A 53 0.85 -26.70 -2.48
N THR A 54 1.15 -27.95 -2.88
CA THR A 54 1.81 -28.35 -4.13
C THR A 54 1.15 -27.79 -5.40
N ASN A 55 -0.03 -27.18 -5.26
CA ASN A 55 -0.83 -26.60 -6.32
C ASN A 55 -0.87 -25.06 -6.32
N PHE A 56 0.07 -24.37 -5.65
CA PHE A 56 0.12 -22.90 -5.65
C PHE A 56 0.09 -22.30 -7.07
N GLN A 57 0.83 -22.88 -8.01
CA GLN A 57 0.80 -22.48 -9.43
C GLN A 57 -0.57 -22.70 -10.10
N GLN A 58 -1.32 -23.74 -9.71
CA GLN A 58 -2.67 -23.98 -10.22
C GLN A 58 -3.68 -23.00 -9.62
N ILE A 59 -3.53 -22.60 -8.36
CA ILE A 59 -4.38 -21.60 -7.69
C ILE A 59 -4.19 -20.21 -8.34
N ILE A 60 -2.94 -19.85 -8.67
CA ILE A 60 -2.63 -18.60 -9.37
C ILE A 60 -3.19 -18.63 -10.80
N ARG A 61 -3.01 -19.73 -11.54
CA ARG A 61 -3.62 -19.90 -12.88
C ARG A 61 -5.15 -19.83 -12.85
N ALA A 62 -5.81 -20.45 -11.88
CA ALA A 62 -7.27 -20.42 -11.76
C ALA A 62 -7.81 -19.00 -11.50
N ARG A 63 -7.09 -18.19 -10.71
CA ARG A 63 -7.42 -16.77 -10.47
C ARG A 63 -7.18 -15.90 -11.71
N GLN A 64 -6.10 -16.14 -12.45
CA GLN A 64 -5.80 -15.42 -13.69
C GLN A 64 -6.83 -15.74 -14.80
N ILE A 65 -7.23 -17.01 -14.95
CA ILE A 65 -8.27 -17.44 -15.90
C ILE A 65 -9.61 -16.78 -15.56
N THR A 66 -9.98 -16.72 -14.27
CA THR A 66 -11.24 -16.09 -13.83
C THR A 66 -11.25 -14.57 -14.10
N ASN A 67 -10.11 -13.90 -13.94
CA ASN A 67 -9.99 -12.47 -14.23
C ASN A 67 -9.97 -12.18 -15.74
N GLN A 68 -9.34 -13.04 -16.55
CA GLN A 68 -9.34 -12.93 -18.01
C GLN A 68 -10.74 -13.18 -18.59
N GLN A 69 -11.49 -14.15 -18.06
CA GLN A 69 -12.88 -14.42 -18.47
C GLN A 69 -13.83 -13.26 -18.12
N ARG A 70 -13.70 -12.63 -16.93
CA ARG A 70 -14.47 -11.42 -16.60
C ARG A 70 -14.14 -10.23 -17.52
N ARG A 71 -12.88 -10.12 -17.93
CA ARG A 71 -12.44 -9.05 -18.85
C ARG A 71 -12.95 -9.28 -20.28
N LEU A 72 -13.03 -10.53 -20.74
CA LEU A 72 -13.61 -10.87 -22.05
C LEU A 72 -15.14 -10.71 -22.07
N GLN A 73 -15.83 -11.02 -20.98
CA GLN A 73 -17.27 -10.77 -20.85
C GLN A 73 -17.61 -9.27 -20.79
N ALA A 74 -16.73 -8.44 -20.23
CA ALA A 74 -16.87 -6.98 -20.26
C ALA A 74 -16.61 -6.36 -21.65
N ILE A 75 -15.88 -7.05 -22.54
CA ILE A 75 -15.63 -6.62 -23.92
C ILE A 75 -16.75 -7.10 -24.86
N GLN A 76 -17.33 -8.29 -24.61
CA GLN A 76 -18.42 -8.84 -25.43
C GLN A 76 -19.79 -8.17 -25.21
N GLY A 77 -19.96 -7.35 -24.17
CA GLY A 77 -21.17 -6.54 -23.97
C GLY A 77 -21.24 -5.26 -24.81
N ALA A 78 -20.26 -5.02 -25.70
CA ALA A 78 -20.15 -3.79 -26.49
C ALA A 78 -20.29 -4.01 -28.02
N THR A 79 -20.62 -5.21 -28.48
CA THR A 79 -20.81 -5.48 -29.91
C THR A 79 -22.02 -6.37 -30.16
N ASP A 80 -23.22 -5.77 -30.13
CA ASP A 80 -24.40 -6.38 -30.73
C ASP A 80 -24.68 -5.79 -32.12
N ALA A 81 -24.65 -6.70 -33.10
CA ALA A 81 -25.52 -6.78 -34.27
C ALA A 81 -25.54 -5.61 -35.28
N THR A 82 -24.88 -5.81 -36.43
CA THR A 82 -25.53 -6.20 -37.70
C THR A 82 -24.55 -6.02 -38.88
N GLY A 83 -24.08 -7.14 -39.44
CA GLY A 83 -23.43 -7.14 -40.74
C GLY A 83 -24.50 -7.10 -41.84
N VAL A 84 -24.65 -5.97 -42.52
CA VAL A 84 -25.32 -5.90 -43.83
C VAL A 84 -24.59 -4.89 -44.70
N THR A 85 -23.99 -5.37 -45.79
CA THR A 85 -23.54 -4.57 -46.92
C THR A 85 -24.76 -3.91 -47.59
N ALA A 86 -24.85 -2.59 -47.55
CA ALA A 86 -25.85 -1.83 -48.30
C ALA A 86 -25.15 -0.91 -49.32
N VAL A 87 -25.37 -1.23 -50.59
CA VAL A 87 -24.99 -0.40 -51.74
C VAL A 87 -25.83 0.88 -51.71
N ALA A 88 -25.17 2.04 -51.73
CA ALA A 88 -25.84 3.33 -51.80
C ALA A 88 -26.55 3.50 -53.14
N ARG A 89 -27.87 3.69 -53.11
CA ARG A 89 -28.61 4.41 -54.15
C ARG A 89 -29.19 5.67 -53.52
N ILE A 90 -28.70 6.80 -54.01
CA ILE A 90 -29.22 8.13 -53.71
C ILE A 90 -30.49 8.32 -54.55
N THR A 91 -31.62 8.52 -53.90
CA THR A 91 -32.75 9.22 -54.51
C THR A 91 -33.28 10.25 -53.52
N ASN A 92 -33.20 11.52 -53.93
CA ASN A 92 -33.78 12.67 -53.25
C ASN A 92 -35.29 12.50 -53.12
N PHE A 93 -35.83 12.63 -51.91
CA PHE A 93 -37.25 12.95 -51.73
C PHE A 93 -37.46 13.98 -50.63
N THR A 94 -38.20 15.00 -51.04
CA THR A 94 -38.73 16.16 -50.33
C THR A 94 -39.53 15.79 -49.09
N ALA A 95 -39.34 16.57 -48.02
CA ALA A 95 -40.04 16.44 -46.75
C ALA A 95 -41.55 16.72 -46.88
N GLN A 96 -42.38 15.76 -46.43
CA GLN A 96 -43.77 15.98 -46.06
C GLN A 96 -43.91 15.85 -44.53
N PRO A 97 -44.79 16.64 -43.88
CA PRO A 97 -44.96 16.58 -42.43
C PRO A 97 -45.76 15.32 -42.06
N ALA A 98 -45.07 14.32 -41.51
CA ALA A 98 -45.69 13.11 -41.00
C ALA A 98 -46.32 13.36 -39.61
N ARG A 99 -47.60 13.00 -39.49
CA ARG A 99 -48.34 12.88 -38.23
C ARG A 99 -47.59 11.92 -37.28
N PRO A 100 -47.46 12.22 -35.97
CA PRO A 100 -46.76 11.33 -35.06
C PRO A 100 -47.50 9.98 -34.96
N PRO A 101 -46.79 8.84 -35.00
CA PRO A 101 -47.41 7.54 -34.78
C PRO A 101 -47.86 7.43 -33.32
N SER A 102 -49.12 7.03 -33.13
CA SER A 102 -49.64 6.60 -31.84
C SER A 102 -49.05 5.23 -31.50
N PHE A 103 -48.15 5.19 -30.52
CA PHE A 103 -47.68 3.94 -29.95
C PHE A 103 -48.78 3.35 -29.04
N PRO A 104 -49.04 2.03 -29.11
CA PRO A 104 -49.90 1.38 -28.12
C PRO A 104 -49.24 1.51 -26.75
N VAL A 105 -49.96 2.09 -25.79
CA VAL A 105 -49.54 2.14 -24.39
C VAL A 105 -49.71 0.73 -23.82
N SER A 106 -48.62 -0.04 -23.79
CA SER A 106 -48.57 -1.25 -22.98
C SER A 106 -48.79 -0.88 -21.52
N PRO A 107 -49.64 -1.60 -20.77
CA PRO A 107 -49.84 -1.32 -19.35
C PRO A 107 -48.52 -1.55 -18.61
N LEU A 108 -48.08 -0.52 -17.89
CA LEU A 108 -47.00 -0.57 -16.89
C LEU A 108 -47.43 -1.43 -15.69
N ALA A 109 -47.60 -2.73 -15.90
CA ALA A 109 -47.70 -3.71 -14.81
C ALA A 109 -46.38 -4.47 -14.77
N ASN A 110 -45.69 -4.40 -13.62
CA ASN A 110 -44.41 -5.04 -13.28
C ASN A 110 -43.12 -4.23 -13.53
N ARG A 111 -43.08 -2.97 -13.10
CA ARG A 111 -41.80 -2.46 -12.56
C ARG A 111 -41.67 -3.00 -11.13
N PRO A 112 -40.63 -3.80 -10.79
CA PRO A 112 -40.39 -4.17 -9.40
C PRO A 112 -40.19 -2.89 -8.60
N VAL A 113 -41.06 -2.69 -7.60
CA VAL A 113 -40.91 -1.64 -6.60
C VAL A 113 -39.55 -1.85 -5.91
N PRO A 114 -38.71 -0.81 -5.72
CA PRO A 114 -37.51 -0.96 -4.91
C PRO A 114 -37.92 -1.43 -3.52
N VAL A 115 -37.53 -2.64 -3.14
CA VAL A 115 -37.74 -3.15 -1.78
C VAL A 115 -36.94 -2.25 -0.85
N VAL A 116 -37.62 -1.35 -0.13
CA VAL A 116 -37.02 -0.60 0.96
C VAL A 116 -36.58 -1.64 1.98
N ALA A 117 -35.27 -1.83 2.15
CA ALA A 117 -34.73 -2.75 3.15
C ALA A 117 -35.29 -2.34 4.52
N GLN A 118 -36.09 -3.22 5.14
CA GLN A 118 -36.66 -2.92 6.44
C GLN A 118 -35.54 -2.79 7.49
N PRO A 119 -35.71 -1.92 8.51
CA PRO A 119 -34.72 -1.82 9.57
C PRO A 119 -34.66 -3.12 10.36
N LEU A 120 -33.46 -3.62 10.60
CA LEU A 120 -33.25 -4.79 11.45
C LEU A 120 -33.63 -4.42 12.90
N PRO A 121 -34.47 -5.21 13.62
CA PRO A 121 -34.97 -4.86 14.96
C PRO A 121 -33.91 -5.13 16.05
N LEU A 122 -32.74 -4.52 15.90
CA LEU A 122 -31.65 -4.53 16.86
C LEU A 122 -31.28 -3.10 17.26
N VAL A 123 -31.08 -2.90 18.55
CA VAL A 123 -30.58 -1.64 19.12
C VAL A 123 -29.09 -1.77 19.31
N ALA A 124 -28.29 -0.86 18.74
CA ALA A 124 -26.87 -0.79 19.03
C ALA A 124 -26.65 0.06 20.28
N ASP A 125 -25.58 -0.25 21.02
CA ASP A 125 -25.09 0.62 22.10
C ASP A 125 -24.72 2.03 21.59
N ALA A 126 -24.26 2.13 20.34
CA ALA A 126 -24.21 3.37 19.58
C ALA A 126 -24.31 3.10 18.07
N ASP A 127 -25.01 3.96 17.32
CA ASP A 127 -25.04 3.87 15.84
C ASP A 127 -23.78 4.48 15.20
N VAL A 128 -23.05 5.32 15.95
CA VAL A 128 -21.78 5.93 15.53
C VAL A 128 -20.75 5.76 16.65
N LYS A 129 -19.55 5.27 16.31
CA LYS A 129 -18.39 5.28 17.22
C LYS A 129 -17.23 6.03 16.60
N GLU A 130 -16.56 6.83 17.42
CA GLU A 130 -15.41 7.65 16.99
C GLU A 130 -14.13 7.18 17.70
N TYR A 131 -13.02 7.22 17.00
CA TYR A 131 -11.69 6.88 17.52
C TYR A 131 -10.65 7.88 17.02
N THR A 132 -9.80 8.40 17.90
CA THR A 132 -8.64 9.20 17.48
C THR A 132 -7.39 8.34 17.56
N ALA A 133 -6.78 8.08 16.40
CA ALA A 133 -5.60 7.24 16.32
C ALA A 133 -4.36 7.94 16.87
N LYS A 134 -3.41 7.18 17.40
CA LYS A 134 -2.10 7.70 17.79
C LYS A 134 -1.19 7.82 16.55
N PRO A 135 -0.21 8.75 16.54
CA PRO A 135 0.80 8.78 15.49
C PRO A 135 1.48 7.41 15.32
N GLY A 136 1.54 6.92 14.08
CA GLY A 136 2.14 5.61 13.75
C GLY A 136 1.24 4.39 13.99
N GLU A 137 0.02 4.57 14.51
CA GLU A 137 -0.92 3.47 14.70
C GLU A 137 -1.42 2.93 13.34
N THR A 138 -1.41 1.61 13.19
CA THR A 138 -1.73 0.96 11.91
C THR A 138 -3.18 0.49 11.82
N ASN A 139 -3.88 0.36 12.94
CA ASN A 139 -5.24 -0.17 12.99
C ASN A 139 -6.07 0.53 14.07
N ALA A 140 -7.32 0.89 13.76
CA ALA A 140 -8.32 1.28 14.74
C ALA A 140 -9.31 0.14 15.00
N GLN A 141 -9.64 -0.11 16.26
CA GLN A 141 -10.56 -1.19 16.66
C GLN A 141 -11.82 -0.62 17.30
N PHE A 142 -12.97 -1.17 16.91
CA PHE A 142 -14.28 -0.85 17.45
C PHE A 142 -15.01 -2.14 17.81
N THR A 143 -15.83 -2.08 18.86
CA THR A 143 -16.74 -3.14 19.23
C THR A 143 -18.13 -2.52 19.35
N PHE A 144 -19.11 -3.01 18.61
CA PHE A 144 -20.52 -2.61 18.76
C PHE A 144 -21.29 -3.71 19.47
N THR A 145 -22.10 -3.35 20.45
CA THR A 145 -22.99 -4.28 21.13
C THR A 145 -24.39 -4.13 20.55
N LEU A 146 -24.93 -5.21 19.99
CA LEU A 146 -26.27 -5.27 19.43
C LEU A 146 -27.19 -6.02 20.39
N THR A 147 -28.27 -5.37 20.82
CA THR A 147 -29.28 -5.92 21.72
C THR A 147 -30.57 -6.19 20.96
N ASN A 148 -31.18 -7.35 21.22
CA ASN A 148 -32.50 -7.71 20.70
C ASN A 148 -33.59 -7.36 21.73
N PRO A 149 -34.32 -6.24 21.58
CA PRO A 149 -35.42 -5.88 22.49
C PRO A 149 -36.73 -6.60 22.16
N SER A 150 -36.79 -7.34 21.04
CA SER A 150 -38.02 -7.98 20.60
C SER A 150 -38.27 -9.31 21.32
N THR A 151 -39.50 -9.81 21.21
CA THR A 151 -39.90 -11.10 21.77
C THR A 151 -39.51 -12.28 20.88
N ASN A 152 -38.97 -12.04 19.68
CA ASN A 152 -38.57 -13.06 18.72
C ASN A 152 -37.05 -13.06 18.53
N ALA A 153 -36.47 -14.23 18.23
CA ALA A 153 -35.04 -14.30 17.90
C ALA A 153 -34.74 -13.54 16.61
N VAL A 154 -33.63 -12.80 16.58
CA VAL A 154 -33.18 -12.07 15.39
C VAL A 154 -31.95 -12.75 14.81
N THR A 155 -32.03 -13.11 13.53
CA THR A 155 -30.93 -13.77 12.82
C THR A 155 -30.14 -12.75 11.99
N ILE A 156 -28.82 -12.69 12.21
CA ILE A 156 -27.84 -11.95 11.42
C ILE A 156 -27.13 -12.92 10.48
N ASN A 157 -27.25 -12.67 9.18
CA ASN A 157 -26.68 -13.50 8.12
C ASN A 157 -25.24 -13.09 7.80
N ASP A 158 -24.95 -11.79 7.78
CA ASP A 158 -23.63 -11.28 7.40
C ASP A 158 -23.39 -9.86 7.95
N VAL A 159 -22.12 -9.47 8.02
CA VAL A 159 -21.70 -8.09 8.30
C VAL A 159 -20.65 -7.70 7.27
N ARG A 160 -20.89 -6.60 6.56
CA ARG A 160 -19.99 -6.10 5.50
C ARG A 160 -19.64 -4.65 5.72
N ALA A 161 -18.36 -4.34 5.56
CA ALA A 161 -17.92 -2.96 5.53
C ALA A 161 -18.04 -2.35 4.13
N SER A 162 -18.14 -1.03 4.09
CA SER A 162 -18.18 -0.22 2.87
C SER A 162 -16.84 -0.12 2.11
N CYS A 163 -15.71 -0.49 2.72
CA CYS A 163 -14.41 -0.57 2.05
C CYS A 163 -13.66 -1.87 2.40
N SER A 164 -12.76 -2.27 1.51
CA SER A 164 -11.79 -3.35 1.78
C SER A 164 -10.85 -3.07 2.95
N CYS A 165 -10.70 -1.79 3.32
CA CYS A 165 -9.88 -1.32 4.42
C CYS A 165 -10.50 -1.52 5.81
N THR A 166 -11.69 -2.13 5.89
CA THR A 166 -12.40 -2.36 7.14
C THR A 166 -12.87 -3.81 7.18
N VAL A 167 -12.51 -4.51 8.25
CA VAL A 167 -12.90 -5.90 8.49
C VAL A 167 -13.89 -5.92 9.64
N ALA A 168 -15.07 -6.48 9.41
CA ALA A 168 -16.05 -6.73 10.46
C ALA A 168 -16.16 -8.25 10.69
N LYS A 169 -15.99 -8.68 11.94
CA LYS A 169 -16.07 -10.09 12.34
C LYS A 169 -17.33 -10.34 13.17
N LEU A 170 -18.03 -11.42 12.83
CA LEU A 170 -19.11 -11.98 13.64
C LEU A 170 -18.55 -13.10 14.53
N PRO A 171 -19.19 -13.39 15.67
CA PRO A 171 -18.85 -14.55 16.50
C PRO A 171 -19.16 -15.89 15.81
N SER A 172 -20.28 -16.01 15.09
CA SER A 172 -20.68 -17.20 14.32
C SER A 172 -21.51 -16.82 13.09
N ARG A 173 -21.78 -17.76 12.17
CA ARG A 173 -22.64 -17.55 10.99
C ARG A 173 -23.55 -18.76 10.73
N PRO A 174 -24.88 -18.59 10.60
CA PRO A 174 -25.63 -17.37 10.95
C PRO A 174 -25.54 -17.10 12.46
N TRP A 175 -25.57 -15.83 12.85
CA TRP A 175 -25.55 -15.43 14.26
C TRP A 175 -26.96 -15.11 14.72
N VAL A 176 -27.46 -15.83 15.71
CA VAL A 176 -28.79 -15.62 16.31
C VAL A 176 -28.63 -14.85 17.62
N ILE A 177 -29.41 -13.78 17.79
CA ILE A 177 -29.53 -13.03 19.04
C ILE A 177 -30.92 -13.31 19.61
N GLU A 178 -30.95 -14.02 20.73
CA GLU A 178 -32.19 -14.39 21.43
C GLU A 178 -32.91 -13.17 22.02
N PRO A 179 -34.24 -13.24 22.23
CA PRO A 179 -34.99 -12.19 22.91
C PRO A 179 -34.34 -11.71 24.21
N GLY A 180 -34.18 -10.39 24.36
CA GLY A 180 -33.60 -9.76 25.56
C GLY A 180 -32.08 -9.92 25.71
N THR A 181 -31.40 -10.60 24.78
CA THR A 181 -29.95 -10.81 24.83
C THR A 181 -29.20 -9.84 23.92
N ASN A 182 -27.86 -9.91 23.97
CA ASN A 182 -26.98 -9.10 23.14
C ASN A 182 -25.80 -9.91 22.62
N GLY A 183 -25.06 -9.32 21.68
CA GLY A 183 -23.68 -9.70 21.46
C GLY A 183 -22.95 -8.70 20.59
N GLN A 184 -21.72 -9.04 20.20
CA GLN A 184 -20.74 -8.06 19.76
C GLN A 184 -20.31 -8.25 18.30
N VAL A 185 -20.17 -7.13 17.59
CA VAL A 185 -19.53 -7.05 16.28
C VAL A 185 -18.20 -6.33 16.45
N HIS A 186 -17.10 -7.01 16.13
CA HIS A 186 -15.77 -6.41 16.15
C HIS A 186 -15.41 -5.86 14.77
N VAL A 187 -15.00 -4.61 14.72
CA VAL A 187 -14.63 -3.89 13.49
C VAL A 187 -13.20 -3.41 13.62
N THR A 188 -12.36 -3.73 12.63
CA THR A 188 -10.98 -3.25 12.52
C THR A 188 -10.84 -2.42 11.26
N VAL A 189 -10.27 -1.23 11.36
CA VAL A 189 -9.99 -0.33 10.23
C VAL A 189 -8.48 -0.23 10.04
N ASP A 190 -7.98 -0.56 8.85
CA ASP A 190 -6.58 -0.34 8.48
C ASP A 190 -6.34 1.15 8.22
N LEU A 191 -5.41 1.74 8.97
CA LEU A 191 -5.09 3.17 8.93
C LEU A 191 -3.92 3.50 7.99
N ARG A 192 -3.21 2.49 7.48
CA ARG A 192 -2.03 2.70 6.64
C ARG A 192 -2.40 3.47 5.37
N GLY A 193 -1.62 4.51 5.08
CA GLY A 193 -1.84 5.39 3.94
C GLY A 193 -3.05 6.33 4.06
N LYS A 194 -3.73 6.39 5.22
CA LYS A 194 -4.87 7.28 5.48
C LYS A 194 -4.44 8.45 6.38
N ARG A 195 -5.16 9.58 6.29
CA ARG A 195 -4.95 10.79 7.09
C ARG A 195 -6.26 11.54 7.29
N GLY A 196 -6.31 12.43 8.28
CA GLY A 196 -7.50 13.20 8.62
C GLY A 196 -8.66 12.31 9.09
N GLN A 197 -9.87 12.87 9.05
CA GLN A 197 -11.06 12.13 9.46
C GLN A 197 -11.55 11.21 8.34
N ILE A 198 -11.62 9.90 8.63
CA ILE A 198 -12.26 8.91 7.77
C ILE A 198 -13.57 8.45 8.42
N THR A 199 -14.63 8.35 7.61
CA THR A 199 -15.91 7.76 8.02
C THR A 199 -16.17 6.52 7.19
N LYS A 200 -16.53 5.41 7.83
CA LYS A 200 -16.86 4.13 7.18
C LYS A 200 -18.18 3.59 7.71
N LEU A 201 -18.95 3.02 6.81
CA LEU A 201 -20.20 2.32 7.12
C LEU A 201 -19.94 0.82 7.24
N VAL A 202 -20.61 0.19 8.20
CA VAL A 202 -20.67 -1.25 8.45
C VAL A 202 -22.13 -1.68 8.41
N TYR A 203 -22.48 -2.51 7.44
CA TYR A 203 -23.83 -3.02 7.23
C TYR A 203 -23.99 -4.38 7.88
N VAL A 204 -24.96 -4.49 8.80
CA VAL A 204 -25.38 -5.73 9.45
C VAL A 204 -26.63 -6.23 8.73
N TYR A 205 -26.51 -7.33 7.99
CA TYR A 205 -27.59 -7.93 7.23
C TYR A 205 -28.23 -9.05 8.04
N GLY A 206 -29.51 -8.94 8.38
CA GLY A 206 -30.28 -9.99 9.01
C GLY A 206 -31.41 -10.52 8.14
N ALA A 207 -32.12 -11.52 8.65
CA ALA A 207 -33.19 -12.19 7.92
C ALA A 207 -34.36 -11.26 7.55
N THR A 208 -34.64 -10.26 8.38
CA THR A 208 -35.78 -9.34 8.21
C THR A 208 -35.39 -7.96 7.73
N GLY A 209 -34.10 -7.64 7.62
CA GLY A 209 -33.67 -6.26 7.38
C GLY A 209 -32.18 -6.00 7.51
N THR A 210 -31.81 -4.73 7.42
CA THR A 210 -30.42 -4.27 7.54
C THR A 210 -30.30 -3.21 8.64
N LYS A 211 -29.20 -3.22 9.40
CA LYS A 211 -28.79 -2.13 10.29
C LYS A 211 -27.46 -1.56 9.82
N THR A 212 -27.33 -0.25 9.82
CA THR A 212 -26.09 0.45 9.46
C THR A 212 -25.43 1.00 10.71
N LEU A 213 -24.16 0.66 10.91
CA LEU A 213 -23.28 1.20 11.95
C LEU A 213 -22.24 2.10 11.29
N THR A 214 -21.81 3.14 11.97
CA THR A 214 -20.81 4.08 11.47
C THR A 214 -19.58 4.08 12.37
N VAL A 215 -18.41 3.90 11.77
CA VAL A 215 -17.13 4.14 12.45
C VAL A 215 -16.48 5.38 11.87
N LYS A 216 -16.02 6.27 12.75
CA LYS A 216 -15.23 7.44 12.40
C LYS A 216 -13.86 7.31 13.03
N VAL A 217 -12.82 7.46 12.24
CA VAL A 217 -11.45 7.51 12.77
C VAL A 217 -10.89 8.88 12.45
N ASN A 218 -10.49 9.62 13.47
CA ASN A 218 -9.68 10.81 13.31
C ASN A 218 -8.21 10.39 13.33
N ILE A 219 -7.58 10.37 12.17
CA ILE A 219 -6.17 10.03 12.04
C ILE A 219 -5.43 11.34 12.13
N PRO A 220 -4.60 11.57 13.16
CA PRO A 220 -3.85 12.81 13.27
C PRO A 220 -3.08 13.01 11.97
N ASP A 221 -3.13 14.24 11.46
CA ASP A 221 -2.24 14.62 10.37
C ASP A 221 -0.81 14.33 10.81
N VAL A 222 0.04 14.06 9.82
CA VAL A 222 1.46 13.81 10.02
C VAL A 222 2.00 14.90 10.98
N PRO A 223 2.74 14.54 12.05
CA PRO A 223 3.05 15.44 13.17
C PRO A 223 3.47 16.84 12.74
N PRO A 224 3.22 17.89 13.57
CA PRO A 224 3.74 19.24 13.29
C PRO A 224 5.23 19.17 12.97
N GLY A 225 5.60 19.49 11.74
CA GLY A 225 6.93 19.22 11.20
C GLY A 225 6.91 18.47 9.88
N ALA A 226 5.89 17.69 9.56
CA ALA A 226 5.87 16.80 8.38
C ALA A 226 6.11 17.46 7.02
N ILE A 227 5.71 18.72 6.83
CA ILE A 227 6.04 19.48 5.62
C ILE A 227 7.52 19.86 5.62
N ALA A 228 8.07 20.27 6.77
CA ALA A 228 9.50 20.49 6.96
C ALA A 228 10.29 19.19 6.86
N ASP A 229 9.75 18.06 7.35
CA ASP A 229 10.34 16.72 7.24
C ASP A 229 10.29 16.23 5.80
N ARG A 230 9.21 16.50 5.06
CA ARG A 230 9.16 16.19 3.62
C ARG A 230 10.16 17.03 2.85
N ALA A 231 10.25 18.33 3.11
CA ALA A 231 11.24 19.20 2.49
C ALA A 231 12.68 18.75 2.83
N LYS A 232 12.94 18.41 4.10
CA LYS A 232 14.20 17.85 4.58
C LYS A 232 14.51 16.51 3.93
N ASN A 233 13.53 15.60 3.81
CA ASN A 233 13.71 14.31 3.16
C ASN A 233 14.01 14.47 1.67
N ILE A 234 13.38 15.44 1.01
CA ILE A 234 13.71 15.80 -0.38
C ILE A 234 15.13 16.37 -0.45
N GLN A 235 15.55 17.24 0.49
CA GLN A 235 16.91 17.77 0.53
C GLN A 235 17.96 16.67 0.74
N ILE A 236 17.71 15.74 1.66
CA ILE A 236 18.58 14.57 1.90
C ILE A 236 18.68 13.73 0.62
N ALA A 237 17.55 13.39 -0.01
CA ALA A 237 17.54 12.59 -1.24
C ALA A 237 18.13 13.33 -2.45
N THR A 238 18.06 14.67 -2.47
CA THR A 238 18.69 15.49 -3.52
C THR A 238 20.21 15.55 -3.34
N ALA A 239 20.68 15.67 -2.10
CA ALA A 239 22.10 15.68 -1.77
C ALA A 239 22.74 14.30 -1.99
N ASP A 240 22.03 13.23 -1.62
CA ASP A 240 22.45 11.86 -1.83
C ASP A 240 21.24 10.96 -2.11
N ARG A 241 21.04 10.61 -3.38
CA ARG A 241 19.95 9.72 -3.80
C ARG A 241 20.03 8.34 -3.15
N GLN A 242 21.22 7.86 -2.78
CA GLN A 242 21.39 6.56 -2.12
C GLN A 242 21.00 6.60 -0.63
N ALA A 243 20.81 7.78 -0.03
CA ALA A 243 20.46 7.91 1.38
C ALA A 243 19.15 7.18 1.75
N VAL A 244 18.22 7.02 0.80
CA VAL A 244 16.96 6.31 1.02
C VAL A 244 17.17 4.84 1.41
N PHE A 245 18.30 4.22 1.08
CA PHE A 245 18.60 2.83 1.39
C PHE A 245 19.43 2.65 2.67
N ARG A 246 19.64 3.70 3.46
CA ARG A 246 20.47 3.68 4.67
C ARG A 246 19.68 4.10 5.90
N ASN A 247 20.13 3.65 7.07
CA ASN A 247 19.52 3.94 8.38
C ASN A 247 18.01 3.64 8.39
N ASP A 248 17.23 4.39 9.18
CA ASP A 248 15.79 4.20 9.32
C ASP A 248 15.01 4.33 7.99
N CYS A 249 15.57 4.98 6.97
CA CYS A 249 14.96 5.05 5.64
C CYS A 249 14.90 3.68 4.96
N ALA A 250 15.88 2.81 5.23
CA ALA A 250 15.99 1.49 4.61
C ALA A 250 14.79 0.57 4.98
N GLN A 251 14.21 0.75 6.16
CA GLN A 251 13.09 -0.07 6.64
C GLN A 251 11.87 -0.01 5.71
N CYS A 252 11.67 1.13 5.04
CA CYS A 252 10.58 1.33 4.11
C CYS A 252 11.01 1.29 2.64
N HIS A 253 12.24 1.69 2.33
CA HIS A 253 12.70 1.83 0.94
C HIS A 253 13.55 0.66 0.42
N ALA A 254 14.17 -0.12 1.31
CA ALA A 254 15.06 -1.23 0.94
C ALA A 254 14.51 -2.59 1.39
N GLU A 255 14.15 -2.73 2.66
CA GLU A 255 13.72 -4.01 3.26
C GLU A 255 12.54 -4.66 2.53
N PRO A 256 11.48 -3.93 2.09
CA PRO A 256 10.36 -4.55 1.40
C PRO A 256 10.74 -5.20 0.06
N ALA A 257 11.90 -4.87 -0.52
CA ALA A 257 12.40 -5.41 -1.77
C ALA A 257 13.30 -6.65 -1.59
N LEU A 258 13.76 -6.93 -0.38
CA LEU A 258 14.69 -8.02 -0.10
C LEU A 258 14.03 -9.38 -0.38
N GLY A 259 14.75 -10.23 -1.12
CA GLY A 259 14.29 -11.58 -1.49
C GLY A 259 13.12 -11.63 -2.48
N LYS A 260 12.65 -10.49 -2.99
CA LYS A 260 11.60 -10.44 -4.02
C LYS A 260 12.21 -10.40 -5.42
N ASN A 261 11.42 -10.88 -6.40
CA ASN A 261 11.78 -10.97 -7.81
C ASN A 261 10.58 -10.52 -8.68
N GLY A 262 10.84 -10.17 -9.95
CA GLY A 262 9.82 -9.81 -10.94
C GLY A 262 8.78 -8.79 -10.46
N GLU A 263 7.49 -9.10 -10.67
CA GLU A 263 6.36 -8.26 -10.29
C GLU A 263 6.35 -7.91 -8.78
N ALA A 264 6.63 -8.89 -7.91
CA ALA A 264 6.61 -8.67 -6.47
C ALA A 264 7.69 -7.66 -6.03
N LEU A 265 8.83 -7.67 -6.72
CA LEU A 265 9.90 -6.69 -6.53
C LEU A 265 9.50 -5.32 -7.10
N TYR A 266 8.92 -5.28 -8.30
CA TYR A 266 8.43 -4.06 -8.93
C TYR A 266 7.40 -3.34 -8.05
N LEU A 267 6.41 -4.06 -7.52
CA LEU A 267 5.40 -3.51 -6.62
C LEU A 267 5.98 -2.98 -5.31
N ALA A 268 7.04 -3.63 -4.80
CA ALA A 268 7.67 -3.23 -3.54
C ALA A 268 8.55 -1.98 -3.69
N ALA A 269 9.26 -1.84 -4.82
CA ALA A 269 10.35 -0.87 -4.96
C ALA A 269 10.09 0.22 -6.02
N CYS A 270 9.26 -0.03 -7.02
CA CYS A 270 9.15 0.81 -8.21
C CYS A 270 7.75 1.45 -8.36
N ALA A 271 6.70 0.66 -8.16
CA ALA A 271 5.31 1.07 -8.39
C ALA A 271 4.89 2.27 -7.53
N ASN A 272 5.42 2.38 -6.30
CA ASN A 272 5.13 3.49 -5.39
C ASN A 272 5.48 4.86 -5.98
N CYS A 273 6.44 4.92 -6.90
CA CYS A 273 6.82 6.14 -7.60
C CYS A 273 6.22 6.16 -9.01
N HIS A 274 6.35 5.08 -9.78
CA HIS A 274 6.01 5.07 -11.19
C HIS A 274 4.51 4.89 -11.48
N ASP A 275 3.78 4.22 -10.60
CA ASP A 275 2.36 3.85 -10.79
C ASP A 275 1.42 4.54 -9.80
N SER A 276 1.95 5.45 -8.98
CA SER A 276 1.14 6.25 -8.06
C SER A 276 0.11 7.11 -8.81
N GLU A 277 -1.13 7.10 -8.35
CA GLU A 277 -2.21 7.95 -8.87
C GLU A 277 -1.86 9.44 -8.76
N HIS A 278 -1.09 9.80 -7.74
CA HIS A 278 -0.57 11.16 -7.51
C HIS A 278 0.95 11.22 -7.72
N ARG A 279 1.43 10.62 -8.81
CA ARG A 279 2.84 10.64 -9.22
C ARG A 279 3.35 12.08 -9.38
N ALA A 280 4.52 12.37 -8.82
CA ALA A 280 5.19 13.65 -9.02
C ALA A 280 5.56 13.83 -10.51
N SER A 281 5.40 15.04 -11.05
CA SER A 281 5.65 15.34 -12.47
C SER A 281 7.05 14.97 -12.96
N MET A 282 8.04 14.97 -12.05
CA MET A 282 9.42 14.56 -12.34
C MET A 282 9.60 13.04 -12.53
N VAL A 283 8.65 12.22 -12.08
CA VAL A 283 8.72 10.77 -12.17
C VAL A 283 8.01 10.32 -13.46
N PRO A 284 8.72 9.62 -14.38
CA PRO A 284 8.13 9.22 -15.64
C PRO A 284 7.06 8.14 -15.46
N ASN A 285 6.04 8.20 -16.31
CA ASN A 285 5.08 7.11 -16.48
C ASN A 285 5.72 6.04 -17.37
N LEU A 286 6.14 4.92 -16.78
CA LEU A 286 6.79 3.85 -17.53
C LEU A 286 5.87 3.26 -18.61
N HIS A 287 4.55 3.26 -18.39
CA HIS A 287 3.57 2.73 -19.34
C HIS A 287 3.26 3.68 -20.52
N ALA A 288 3.83 4.88 -20.54
CA ALA A 288 3.55 5.89 -21.57
C ALA A 288 4.82 6.64 -22.01
N LEU A 289 5.95 5.91 -22.10
CA LEU A 289 7.20 6.47 -22.59
C LEU A 289 7.11 6.80 -24.09
N ASN A 290 7.75 7.90 -24.49
CA ASN A 290 7.73 8.42 -25.86
C ASN A 290 8.92 7.92 -26.72
N HIS A 291 9.69 6.98 -26.21
CA HIS A 291 10.85 6.39 -26.86
C HIS A 291 10.79 4.87 -26.70
N PRO A 292 11.46 4.11 -27.58
CA PRO A 292 11.56 2.66 -27.40
C PRO A 292 12.33 2.32 -26.12
N THR A 293 12.00 1.17 -25.55
CA THR A 293 12.73 0.59 -24.41
C THR A 293 13.07 -0.86 -24.70
N ASP A 294 14.26 -1.27 -24.28
CA ASP A 294 14.75 -2.64 -24.40
C ASP A 294 15.33 -3.13 -23.07
N ARG A 295 15.83 -4.37 -23.07
CA ARG A 295 16.37 -5.00 -21.87
C ARG A 295 17.57 -4.24 -21.29
N GLU A 296 18.45 -3.73 -22.15
CA GLU A 296 19.64 -3.00 -21.74
C GLU A 296 19.28 -1.65 -21.13
N HIS A 297 18.31 -0.94 -21.74
CA HIS A 297 17.74 0.28 -21.20
C HIS A 297 17.22 0.07 -19.78
N TRP A 298 16.38 -0.94 -19.56
CA TRP A 298 15.85 -1.24 -18.22
C TRP A 298 16.94 -1.62 -17.25
N LYS A 299 17.88 -2.47 -17.66
CA LYS A 299 19.00 -2.88 -16.80
C LYS A 299 19.84 -1.68 -16.39
N ASN A 300 20.17 -0.79 -17.32
CA ASN A 300 20.94 0.42 -17.03
C ASN A 300 20.24 1.29 -15.97
N TRP A 301 18.94 1.59 -16.14
CA TRP A 301 18.22 2.44 -15.19
C TRP A 301 17.97 1.78 -13.84
N VAL A 302 17.69 0.47 -13.80
CA VAL A 302 17.51 -0.25 -12.53
C VAL A 302 18.84 -0.33 -11.77
N THR A 303 19.93 -0.68 -12.45
CA THR A 303 21.25 -0.83 -11.82
C THR A 303 21.76 0.50 -11.28
N HIS A 304 21.81 1.53 -12.13
CA HIS A 304 22.53 2.78 -11.86
C HIS A 304 21.63 3.92 -11.36
N GLY A 305 20.30 3.77 -11.46
CA GLY A 305 19.38 4.87 -11.25
C GLY A 305 19.64 6.00 -12.24
N LYS A 306 19.27 7.24 -11.85
CA LYS A 306 19.49 8.41 -12.69
C LYS A 306 20.18 9.54 -11.92
N ALA A 307 21.44 9.79 -12.25
CA ALA A 307 22.21 10.90 -11.69
C ALA A 307 21.52 12.25 -11.92
N GLY A 308 21.62 13.14 -10.91
CA GLY A 308 20.93 14.43 -10.91
C GLY A 308 19.42 14.34 -10.67
N THR A 309 18.90 13.17 -10.29
CA THR A 309 17.49 12.98 -9.92
C THR A 309 17.36 12.20 -8.61
N LEU A 310 16.13 12.08 -8.12
CA LEU A 310 15.79 11.31 -6.93
C LEU A 310 15.76 9.79 -7.16
N MET A 311 15.97 9.30 -8.38
CA MET A 311 15.96 7.85 -8.66
C MET A 311 17.30 7.21 -8.27
N PRO A 312 17.35 6.41 -7.19
CA PRO A 312 18.59 5.82 -6.71
C PRO A 312 19.06 4.66 -7.60
N ALA A 313 20.34 4.32 -7.49
CA ALA A 313 20.90 3.08 -8.00
C ALA A 313 20.46 1.91 -7.13
N PHE A 314 19.83 0.88 -7.69
CA PHE A 314 19.35 -0.26 -6.91
C PHE A 314 20.36 -1.38 -6.76
N ALA A 315 21.46 -1.37 -7.53
CA ALA A 315 22.49 -2.38 -7.42
C ALA A 315 23.26 -2.28 -6.10
N LYS A 316 23.52 -3.42 -5.46
CA LYS A 316 24.38 -3.52 -4.27
C LYS A 316 25.76 -2.90 -4.47
N ALA A 317 26.31 -3.04 -5.68
CA ALA A 317 27.60 -2.43 -6.05
C ALA A 317 27.61 -0.89 -5.95
N GLU A 318 26.42 -0.26 -5.98
CA GLU A 318 26.25 1.20 -5.89
C GLU A 318 25.48 1.63 -4.64
N GLY A 319 25.40 0.74 -3.64
CA GLY A 319 24.73 1.03 -2.36
C GLY A 319 23.21 0.84 -2.37
N GLY A 320 22.66 0.19 -3.39
CA GLY A 320 21.26 -0.24 -3.43
C GLY A 320 21.03 -1.63 -2.81
N PRO A 321 19.76 -2.07 -2.66
CA PRO A 321 19.45 -3.33 -1.97
C PRO A 321 19.53 -4.59 -2.84
N LEU A 322 19.60 -4.46 -4.16
CA LEU A 322 19.37 -5.58 -5.09
C LEU A 322 20.67 -6.22 -5.59
N GLY A 323 20.71 -7.55 -5.57
CA GLY A 323 21.74 -8.33 -6.27
C GLY A 323 21.42 -8.51 -7.76
N ASP A 324 22.40 -8.95 -8.54
CA ASP A 324 22.29 -9.07 -10.00
C ASP A 324 21.14 -9.98 -10.46
N GLU A 325 20.86 -11.06 -9.74
CA GLU A 325 19.74 -11.96 -10.04
C GLU A 325 18.38 -11.24 -9.89
N GLN A 326 18.20 -10.48 -8.81
CA GLN A 326 16.98 -9.69 -8.59
C GLN A 326 16.82 -8.61 -9.65
N ILE A 327 17.93 -7.95 -10.03
CA ILE A 327 17.93 -6.95 -11.11
C ILE A 327 17.53 -7.59 -12.42
N ASN A 328 18.14 -8.72 -12.80
CA ASN A 328 17.80 -9.41 -14.04
C ASN A 328 16.34 -9.84 -14.06
N SER A 329 15.83 -10.39 -12.95
CA SER A 329 14.41 -10.77 -12.84
C SER A 329 13.45 -9.58 -12.95
N LEU A 330 13.80 -8.44 -12.36
CA LEU A 330 13.02 -7.21 -12.48
C LEU A 330 13.03 -6.69 -13.92
N VAL A 331 14.19 -6.71 -14.57
CA VAL A 331 14.36 -6.29 -15.96
C VAL A 331 13.54 -7.16 -16.91
N ASP A 332 13.54 -8.48 -16.72
CA ASP A 332 12.74 -9.40 -17.54
C ASP A 332 11.23 -9.09 -17.39
N TYR A 333 10.78 -8.81 -16.17
CA TYR A 333 9.41 -8.35 -15.92
C TYR A 333 9.10 -7.04 -16.65
N LEU A 334 10.00 -6.04 -16.59
CA LEU A 334 9.80 -4.74 -17.25
C LEU A 334 9.72 -4.89 -18.77
N VAL A 335 10.57 -5.72 -19.38
CA VAL A 335 10.53 -6.00 -20.83
C VAL A 335 9.19 -6.63 -21.24
N GLU A 336 8.66 -7.53 -20.42
CA GLU A 336 7.41 -8.24 -20.73
C GLU A 336 6.16 -7.37 -20.50
N HIS A 337 6.17 -6.48 -19.50
CA HIS A 337 4.96 -5.80 -19.01
C HIS A 337 4.91 -4.30 -19.28
N ILE A 338 6.04 -3.66 -19.65
CA ILE A 338 6.08 -2.26 -20.04
C ILE A 338 6.14 -2.14 -21.57
N PRO A 339 5.28 -1.33 -22.20
CA PRO A 339 5.29 -1.16 -23.66
C PRO A 339 6.66 -0.68 -24.16
N SER A 340 7.24 -1.44 -25.09
CA SER A 340 8.55 -1.16 -25.68
C SER A 340 8.52 -0.10 -26.80
N ARG A 341 7.34 0.41 -27.16
CA ARG A 341 7.14 1.45 -28.17
C ARG A 341 6.03 2.41 -27.70
N PRO A 342 6.14 3.73 -27.94
CA PRO A 342 5.01 4.63 -27.71
C PRO A 342 3.77 4.07 -28.40
N ALA A 343 2.65 4.05 -27.67
CA ALA A 343 1.35 3.76 -28.27
C ALA A 343 1.21 4.64 -29.52
N ALA A 344 0.94 4.02 -30.68
CA ALA A 344 0.78 4.76 -31.92
C ALA A 344 -0.23 5.90 -31.67
N ALA A 345 0.19 7.13 -31.96
CA ALA A 345 -0.72 8.27 -31.88
C ALA A 345 -1.98 7.92 -32.70
N PRO A 346 -3.20 8.19 -32.19
CA PRO A 346 -4.40 8.02 -32.99
C PRO A 346 -4.21 8.80 -34.29
N ALA A 347 -4.37 8.11 -35.42
CA ALA A 347 -4.17 8.69 -36.75
C ALA A 347 -4.98 9.99 -36.83
N ALA A 348 -4.30 11.10 -37.15
CA ALA A 348 -4.97 12.35 -37.42
C ALA A 348 -6.03 12.09 -38.52
N PRO A 349 -7.27 12.61 -38.37
CA PRO A 349 -8.28 12.45 -39.40
C PRO A 349 -7.73 13.05 -40.70
N ALA A 350 -7.74 12.25 -41.77
CA ALA A 350 -7.25 12.63 -43.07
C ALA A 350 -7.87 13.97 -43.49
N SER A 351 -7.04 14.99 -43.66
CA SER A 351 -7.43 16.25 -44.26
C SER A 351 -7.96 15.95 -45.67
N LYS A 352 -9.22 16.31 -45.91
CA LYS A 352 -9.81 16.28 -47.24
C LYS A 352 -8.94 17.11 -48.18
N LEU A 353 -8.51 16.50 -49.29
CA LEU A 353 -7.99 17.20 -50.46
C LEU A 353 -9.02 18.28 -50.88
N PRO A 354 -8.63 19.53 -51.13
CA PRO A 354 -9.52 20.49 -51.76
C PRO A 354 -9.81 20.04 -53.20
N ALA A 355 -11.08 20.12 -53.58
CA ALA A 355 -11.51 19.91 -54.96
C ALA A 355 -10.86 20.96 -55.86
N SER A 356 -10.32 20.49 -56.98
CA SER A 356 -9.81 21.28 -58.09
C SER A 356 -10.93 22.09 -58.76
N GLU A 357 -10.66 23.36 -59.03
CA GLU A 357 -11.23 24.12 -60.15
C GLU A 357 -10.22 24.22 -61.28
#